data_AF-A0A2H9LAA9-F1
#
_entry.id   AF-A0A2H9LAA9-F1
#
_cell.length_a   1.000
_cell.length_b   1.000
_cell.length_c   1.000
_cell.angle_alpha   90.00
_cell.angle_beta   90.00
_cell.angle_gamma   90.00
#
_symmetry.space_group_name_H-M   'P 1'
#
loop_
_entity.id
_entity.type
_entity.pdbx_description
1 polymer ?
#
loop_
_entity_poly.entity_id
_entity_poly.type
_entity_poly.pdbx_seq_one_letter_code
_entity_poly.pdbx_strand_id
1 'polypeptide(L)'
;MGTEILDEVFAVIEDRRDNPKKESYVSGLISKGEEAIIDKIKEEAGELVEAGRGSDKKAIVHEAADLIFHAMVLLAAKGVKLDD
;
A
#
# COMPACT_ATOMS: atom_id res chain seq x y z
N MET A 1 3.66 5.94 20.30
CA MET A 1 2.66 6.89 19.79
C MET A 1 3.16 7.42 18.46
N GLY A 2 2.62 6.90 17.35
CA GLY A 2 2.99 7.37 16.01
C GLY A 2 2.57 6.45 14.87
N THR A 3 2.42 5.15 15.12
CA THR A 3 2.09 4.15 14.07
C THR A 3 0.71 3.53 14.22
N GLU A 4 -0.05 3.85 15.27
CA GLU A 4 -1.34 3.21 15.60
C GLU A 4 -2.29 3.14 14.38
N ILE A 5 -2.36 4.20 13.59
CA ILE A 5 -3.18 4.22 12.36
C ILE A 5 -2.63 3.29 11.27
N LEU A 6 -1.30 3.20 11.13
CA LEU A 6 -0.68 2.28 10.18
C LEU A 6 -0.90 0.83 10.63
N ASP A 7 -0.80 0.55 11.93
CA ASP A 7 -1.06 -0.76 12.51
C ASP A 7 -2.52 -1.19 12.28
N GLU A 8 -3.49 -0.28 12.46
CA GLU A 8 -4.91 -0.51 12.16
C GLU A 8 -5.15 -0.78 10.67
N VAL A 9 -4.56 0.01 9.78
CA VAL A 9 -4.66 -0.19 8.33
C VAL A 9 -4.04 -1.53 7.92
N PHE A 10 -2.87 -1.86 8.49
CA PHE A 10 -2.17 -3.11 8.21
C PHE A 10 -3.00 -4.32 8.65
N ALA A 11 -3.61 -4.27 9.84
CA ALA A 11 -4.51 -5.32 10.31
C ALA A 11 -5.71 -5.51 9.36
N VAL A 12 -6.26 -4.43 8.78
CA VAL A 12 -7.31 -4.53 7.75
C VAL A 12 -6.79 -5.16 6.46
N ILE A 13 -5.56 -4.83 6.03
CA ILE A 13 -4.93 -5.44 4.85
C ILE A 13 -4.76 -6.95 5.06
N GLU A 14 -4.25 -7.37 6.22
CA GLU A 14 -4.10 -8.80 6.57
C GLU A 14 -5.46 -9.51 6.60
N ASP A 15 -6.49 -8.89 7.19
CA ASP A 15 -7.84 -9.45 7.16
C ASP A 15 -8.37 -9.60 5.72
N ARG A 16 -8.02 -8.70 4.79
CA ARG A 16 -8.40 -8.82 3.37
C ARG A 16 -7.60 -9.87 2.60
N ARG A 17 -6.40 -10.21 3.06
CA ARG A 17 -5.58 -11.33 2.57
C ARG A 17 -6.20 -12.66 3.01
N ASP A 18 -6.50 -12.78 4.31
CA ASP A 18 -6.93 -14.04 4.93
C ASP A 18 -8.44 -14.30 4.75
N ASN A 19 -9.25 -13.23 4.75
CA ASN A 19 -10.70 -13.23 4.56
C ASN A 19 -11.09 -12.37 3.33
N PRO A 20 -10.83 -12.84 2.11
CA PRO A 20 -11.02 -12.05 0.90
C PRO A 20 -12.47 -11.62 0.68
N LYS A 21 -12.68 -10.34 0.34
CA LYS A 21 -13.98 -9.75 0.03
C LYS A 21 -14.02 -9.33 -1.43
N LYS A 22 -15.07 -9.74 -2.16
CA LYS A 22 -15.19 -9.51 -3.62
C LYS A 22 -15.08 -8.04 -4.02
N GLU A 23 -15.64 -7.13 -3.22
CA GLU A 23 -15.64 -5.67 -3.49
C GLU A 23 -14.38 -4.96 -2.94
N SER A 24 -13.44 -5.69 -2.32
CA SER A 24 -12.24 -5.07 -1.75
C SER A 24 -11.14 -4.94 -2.78
N TYR A 25 -10.61 -3.72 -2.90
CA TYR A 25 -9.40 -3.43 -3.67
C TYR A 25 -8.23 -4.35 -3.30
N VAL A 26 -7.91 -4.46 -2.00
CA VAL A 26 -6.78 -5.28 -1.50
C VAL A 26 -6.94 -6.75 -1.87
N SER A 27 -8.12 -7.33 -1.63
CA SER A 27 -8.39 -8.73 -2.01
C SER A 27 -8.27 -8.93 -3.52
N GLY A 28 -8.74 -7.97 -4.32
CA GLY A 28 -8.58 -7.97 -5.77
C GLY A 28 -7.11 -7.90 -6.19
N LEU A 29 -6.33 -7.00 -5.61
CA LEU A 29 -4.92 -6.83 -5.94
C LEU A 29 -4.09 -8.07 -5.57
N ILE A 30 -4.29 -8.61 -4.35
CA ILE A 30 -3.63 -9.85 -3.91
C ILE A 30 -4.00 -11.03 -4.83
N SER A 31 -5.27 -11.13 -5.25
CA SER A 31 -5.71 -12.20 -6.16
C SER A 31 -5.05 -12.13 -7.55
N LYS A 32 -4.60 -10.94 -7.98
CA LYS A 32 -3.84 -10.77 -9.24
C LYS A 32 -2.38 -11.22 -9.11
N GLY A 33 -1.91 -11.47 -7.90
CA GLY A 33 -0.57 -11.98 -7.61
C GLY A 33 0.46 -10.88 -7.38
N GLU A 34 1.67 -11.33 -7.06
CA GLU A 34 2.77 -10.49 -6.60
C GLU A 34 3.23 -9.43 -7.61
N GLU A 35 3.35 -9.79 -8.89
CA GLU A 35 3.76 -8.84 -9.94
C GLU A 35 2.82 -7.63 -10.02
N ALA A 36 1.51 -7.83 -9.84
CA ALA A 36 0.55 -6.73 -9.84
C ALA A 36 0.75 -5.77 -8.65
N ILE A 37 1.14 -6.29 -7.49
CA ILE A 37 1.47 -5.47 -6.31
C ILE A 37 2.77 -4.69 -6.55
N ILE A 38 3.79 -5.36 -7.09
CA ILE A 38 5.09 -4.75 -7.40
C ILE A 38 4.93 -3.64 -8.44
N ASP A 39 4.11 -3.85 -9.46
CA ASP A 39 3.87 -2.84 -10.50
C ASP A 39 3.17 -1.60 -9.95
N LYS A 40 2.23 -1.75 -8.99
CA LYS A 40 1.69 -0.60 -8.26
C LYS A 40 2.76 0.14 -7.47
N ILE A 41 3.65 -0.56 -6.75
CA ILE A 41 4.74 0.11 -6.02
C ILE A 41 5.64 0.91 -6.98
N LYS A 42 5.97 0.35 -8.15
CA LYS A 42 6.77 1.05 -9.17
C LYS A 42 6.05 2.29 -9.70
N GLU A 43 4.74 2.20 -9.95
CA GLU A 43 3.89 3.30 -10.38
C GLU A 43 3.90 4.42 -9.34
N GLU A 44 3.51 4.13 -8.10
CA GLU A 44 3.41 5.13 -7.03
C GLU A 44 4.76 5.75 -6.67
N ALA A 45 5.85 4.98 -6.73
CA ALA A 45 7.19 5.51 -6.54
C ALA A 45 7.57 6.52 -7.64
N GLY A 46 7.18 6.23 -8.89
CA GLY A 46 7.36 7.15 -10.01
C GLY A 46 6.54 8.43 -9.83
N GLU A 47 5.26 8.29 -9.46
CA GLU A 47 4.35 9.42 -9.25
C GLU A 47 4.82 10.32 -8.09
N LEU A 48 5.28 9.73 -6.98
CA LEU A 48 5.87 10.50 -5.87
C LEU A 48 7.14 11.25 -6.29
N VAL A 49 7.99 10.64 -7.12
CA VAL A 49 9.19 11.31 -7.66
C VAL A 49 8.80 12.50 -8.53
N GLU A 50 7.80 12.37 -9.40
CA GLU A 50 7.32 13.49 -10.22
C GLU A 50 6.66 14.58 -9.36
N ALA A 51 5.80 14.21 -8.40
CA ALA A 51 5.18 15.14 -7.48
C ALA A 51 6.23 15.93 -6.67
N GLY A 52 7.31 15.25 -6.24
CA GLY A 52 8.43 15.84 -5.51
C GLY A 52 9.28 16.82 -6.32
N ARG A 53 9.24 16.79 -7.65
CA ARG A 53 9.86 17.82 -8.52
C ARG A 53 9.00 19.08 -8.60
N GLY A 54 7.71 18.96 -8.33
CA GLY A 54 6.76 20.06 -8.28
C GLY A 54 6.75 20.79 -6.93
N SER A 55 5.71 21.60 -6.72
CA SER A 55 5.46 22.30 -5.45
C SER A 55 4.06 22.06 -4.89
N ASP A 56 3.27 21.17 -5.50
CA ASP A 56 1.95 20.82 -5.01
C ASP A 56 2.06 19.84 -3.83
N LYS A 57 1.89 20.38 -2.63
CA LYS A 57 1.91 19.61 -1.38
C LYS A 57 0.84 18.53 -1.33
N LYS A 58 -0.31 18.72 -1.98
CA LYS A 58 -1.38 17.72 -1.95
C LYS A 58 -1.00 16.50 -2.77
N ALA A 59 -0.44 16.72 -3.96
CA ALA A 59 0.07 15.64 -4.80
C ALA A 59 1.15 14.84 -4.05
N ILE A 60 2.13 15.52 -3.45
CA ILE A 60 3.19 14.85 -2.67
C ILE A 60 2.61 13.98 -1.54
N VAL A 61 1.65 14.50 -0.77
CA VAL A 61 1.02 13.74 0.32
C VAL A 61 0.20 12.56 -0.21
N HIS A 62 -0.48 12.73 -1.35
CA HIS A 62 -1.29 11.67 -1.96
C HIS A 62 -0.41 10.50 -2.41
N GLU A 63 0.61 10.76 -3.23
CA GLU A 63 1.45 9.67 -3.77
C GLU A 63 2.32 9.04 -2.69
N ALA A 64 2.73 9.81 -1.67
CA ALA A 64 3.43 9.24 -0.52
C ALA A 64 2.52 8.29 0.27
N ALA A 65 1.26 8.65 0.49
CA ALA A 65 0.31 7.78 1.17
C ALA A 65 0.02 6.52 0.35
N ASP A 66 -0.11 6.64 -0.98
CA ASP A 66 -0.41 5.49 -1.83
C ASP A 66 0.79 4.53 -1.95
N LEU A 67 2.01 5.07 -2.04
CA LEU A 67 3.23 4.27 -1.99
C LEU A 67 3.36 3.51 -0.65
N ILE A 68 3.11 4.16 0.48
CA ILE A 68 3.14 3.52 1.81
C ILE A 68 2.08 2.42 1.88
N PHE A 69 0.87 2.68 1.37
CA PHE A 69 -0.21 1.69 1.35
C PHE A 69 0.16 0.45 0.53
N HIS A 70 0.66 0.62 -0.69
CA HIS A 70 1.05 -0.50 -1.54
C HIS A 70 2.26 -1.27 -0.99
N ALA A 71 3.19 -0.59 -0.31
CA ALA A 71 4.27 -1.26 0.42
C ALA A 71 3.71 -2.15 1.54
N MET A 72 2.74 -1.67 2.33
CA MET A 72 2.06 -2.48 3.34
C MET A 72 1.33 -3.69 2.75
N VAL A 73 0.68 -3.54 1.58
CA VAL A 73 0.06 -4.68 0.88
C VAL A 73 1.09 -5.74 0.49
N LEU A 74 2.27 -5.33 0.01
CA LEU A 74 3.36 -6.26 -0.30
C LEU A 74 3.85 -7.00 0.95
N LEU A 75 4.08 -6.28 2.05
CA LEU A 75 4.50 -6.89 3.33
C LEU A 75 3.50 -7.96 3.79
N ALA A 76 2.21 -7.61 3.81
CA ALA A 76 1.14 -8.54 4.16
C ALA A 76 1.09 -9.74 3.20
N ALA A 77 1.21 -9.54 1.89
CA ALA A 77 1.23 -10.62 0.90
C ALA A 77 2.44 -11.57 1.08
N LYS A 78 3.56 -11.07 1.61
CA LYS A 78 4.77 -11.83 1.92
C LYS A 78 4.79 -12.42 3.33
N GLY A 79 3.80 -12.12 4.17
CA GLY A 79 3.77 -12.54 5.57
C GLY A 79 4.85 -11.87 6.43
N VAL A 80 5.30 -10.68 6.04
CA VAL A 80 6.23 -9.84 6.81
C VAL A 80 5.39 -8.88 7.64
N LYS A 81 5.72 -8.70 8.93
CA LYS A 81 4.99 -7.78 9.80
C LYS A 81 5.42 -6.35 9.57
N LEU A 82 4.56 -5.41 9.93
CA LEU A 82 4.88 -3.99 9.83
C LEU A 82 5.97 -3.55 10.82
N ASP A 83 6.11 -4.26 11.94
CA ASP A 83 7.05 -3.97 13.03
C ASP A 83 8.31 -4.86 13.03
N ASP A 84 8.49 -5.71 12.01
CA ASP A 84 9.73 -6.46 11.79
C ASP A 84 10.90 -5.52 11.42
#